data_AF-A0A351I2T2-F1
#
_entry.id   AF-A0A351I2T2-F1
#
_cell.length_a   1.000
_cell.length_b   1.000
_cell.length_c   1.000
_cell.angle_alpha   90.00
_cell.angle_beta   90.00
_cell.angle_gamma   90.00
#
_symmetry.space_group_name_H-M   'P 1'
#
loop_
_entity.id
_entity.type
_entity.pdbx_description
1 polymer ?
#
loop_
_entity_poly.entity_id
_entity_poly.type
_entity_poly.pdbx_seq_one_letter_code
_entity_poly.pdbx_strand_id
1 'polypeptide(L)'
;MRTLGLACLLAPAALAGAAKEPPMKTSPPSEIVAGLIQVETPPGWRRTTYSNAAGADLVVAFERGADRLVVRVFGAKGSFYKTPADFLAGPAATTMGREAQKRGAAPVAGRPLALYRRRFPLAQGGPHESSSARPRMGAESFCVLAPFKDGRFIVLSHQRESPVADPERLGEIAWEAFLRGARLLPVKTNIGRKP
;
A
#
# COMPACT_ATOMS: atom_id res chain seq x y z
N MET A 1 -74.08 0.77 46.17
CA MET A 1 -73.32 0.67 47.43
C MET A 1 -71.87 0.35 47.10
N ARG A 2 -70.94 0.94 47.87
CA ARG A 2 -69.48 0.75 47.89
C ARG A 2 -68.63 1.67 46.98
N THR A 3 -68.35 2.80 47.61
CA THR A 3 -67.19 3.70 47.64
C THR A 3 -65.79 3.10 47.49
N LEU A 4 -64.86 4.05 47.21
CA LEU A 4 -63.38 4.06 47.32
C LEU A 4 -62.59 3.40 46.18
N GLY A 5 -61.56 4.03 45.60
CA GLY A 5 -60.87 5.28 45.90
C GLY A 5 -59.49 5.30 45.24
N LEU A 6 -58.79 6.42 45.44
CA LEU A 6 -57.34 6.60 45.30
C LEU A 6 -56.78 6.97 43.91
N ALA A 7 -56.61 8.28 43.74
CA ALA A 7 -55.68 8.87 42.80
C ALA A 7 -54.23 8.69 43.29
N CYS A 8 -53.36 8.13 42.45
CA CYS A 8 -51.92 8.26 42.58
C CYS A 8 -51.37 8.91 41.31
N LEU A 9 -50.92 10.16 41.47
CA LEU A 9 -50.09 10.91 40.53
C LEU A 9 -48.80 10.12 40.27
N LEU A 10 -48.61 9.64 39.03
CA LEU A 10 -47.33 9.15 38.55
C LEU A 10 -46.71 10.20 37.64
N ALA A 11 -45.61 10.78 38.12
CA ALA A 11 -44.78 11.72 37.39
C ALA A 11 -44.20 11.08 36.11
N PRO A 12 -44.09 11.82 34.99
CA PRO A 12 -43.40 11.33 33.82
C PRO A 12 -41.89 11.32 34.09
N ALA A 13 -41.32 10.12 34.24
CA ALA A 13 -39.89 9.91 34.13
C ALA A 13 -39.45 10.29 32.71
N ALA A 14 -38.79 11.44 32.59
CA ALA A 14 -38.08 11.83 31.40
C ALA A 14 -37.00 10.77 31.13
N LEU A 15 -37.26 9.86 30.19
CA LEU A 15 -36.24 9.01 29.60
C LEU A 15 -35.24 9.96 28.93
N ALA A 16 -34.13 10.21 29.63
CA ALA A 16 -32.92 10.72 29.02
C ALA A 16 -32.54 9.73 27.93
N GLY A 17 -32.85 10.08 26.68
CA GLY A 17 -32.41 9.35 25.53
C GLY A 17 -30.89 9.23 25.61
N ALA A 18 -30.41 8.02 25.86
CA ALA A 18 -29.02 7.67 25.63
C ALA A 18 -28.76 7.92 24.15
N ALA A 19 -28.23 9.09 23.84
CA ALA A 19 -27.70 9.40 22.53
C ALA A 19 -26.62 8.35 22.25
N LYS A 20 -26.95 7.37 21.40
CA LYS A 20 -25.96 6.51 20.78
C LYS A 20 -25.00 7.45 20.06
N GLU A 21 -23.82 7.66 20.62
CA GLU A 21 -22.72 8.25 19.89
C GLU A 21 -22.58 7.46 18.58
N PRO A 22 -22.62 8.12 17.40
CA PRO A 22 -22.40 7.41 16.16
C PRO A 22 -21.03 6.75 16.22
N PRO A 23 -20.88 5.48 15.79
CA PRO A 23 -19.63 4.77 15.87
C PRO A 23 -18.55 5.62 15.21
N MET A 24 -17.57 6.03 16.03
CA MET A 24 -16.45 6.84 15.58
C MET A 24 -15.79 6.09 14.43
N LYS A 25 -15.93 6.62 13.21
CA LYS A 25 -15.28 6.09 12.00
C LYS A 25 -13.77 6.18 12.24
N THR A 26 -13.21 5.14 12.82
CA THR A 26 -11.78 4.97 13.02
C THR A 26 -11.20 4.77 11.63
N SER A 27 -10.73 5.87 11.04
CA SER A 27 -10.01 5.81 9.78
C SER A 27 -8.82 4.86 9.97
N PRO A 28 -8.54 3.98 9.00
CA PRO A 28 -7.40 3.08 9.12
C PRO A 28 -6.13 3.91 9.35
N PRO A 29 -5.18 3.40 10.17
CA PRO A 29 -3.94 4.11 10.42
C PRO A 29 -3.25 4.43 9.09
N SER A 30 -2.96 5.70 8.86
CA SER A 30 -2.34 6.19 7.64
C SER A 30 -0.89 6.57 7.91
N GLU A 31 -0.02 6.31 6.94
CA GLU A 31 1.42 6.49 7.06
C GLU A 31 1.94 7.39 5.93
N ILE A 32 2.86 8.28 6.29
CA ILE A 32 3.58 9.13 5.34
C ILE A 32 4.93 8.48 5.01
N VAL A 33 5.14 8.10 3.75
CA VAL A 33 6.39 7.52 3.27
C VAL A 33 7.25 8.59 2.60
N ALA A 34 8.45 8.81 3.14
CA ALA A 34 9.47 9.76 2.66
C ALA A 34 9.00 11.21 2.46
N GLY A 35 7.87 11.60 3.08
CA GLY A 35 7.23 12.91 2.89
C GLY A 35 6.58 13.11 1.51
N LEU A 36 6.44 12.03 0.71
CA LEU A 36 5.99 12.11 -0.69
C LEU A 36 4.60 11.53 -0.91
N ILE A 37 4.26 10.46 -0.19
CA ILE A 37 2.98 9.77 -0.32
C ILE A 37 2.45 9.39 1.05
N GLN A 38 1.13 9.52 1.22
CA GLN A 38 0.39 8.97 2.33
C GLN A 38 -0.36 7.72 1.86
N VAL A 39 -0.27 6.63 2.61
CA VAL A 39 -0.95 5.36 2.33
C VAL A 39 -1.65 4.84 3.57
N GLU A 40 -2.75 4.11 3.39
CA GLU A 40 -3.47 3.45 4.48
C GLU A 40 -2.83 2.09 4.75
N THR A 41 -2.59 1.77 6.02
CA THR A 41 -2.11 0.45 6.43
C THR A 41 -3.30 -0.51 6.45
N PRO A 42 -3.30 -1.59 5.65
CA PRO A 42 -4.40 -2.53 5.68
C PRO A 42 -4.47 -3.24 7.05
N PRO A 43 -5.65 -3.36 7.68
CA PRO A 43 -5.78 -3.98 9.00
C PRO A 43 -5.22 -5.41 9.06
N GLY A 44 -4.42 -5.71 10.08
CA GLY A 44 -3.82 -7.04 10.29
C GLY A 44 -2.59 -7.34 9.41
N TRP A 45 -2.06 -6.35 8.68
CA TRP A 45 -0.83 -6.52 7.91
C TRP A 45 0.38 -6.08 8.73
N ARG A 46 1.46 -6.85 8.66
CA ARG A 46 2.72 -6.52 9.34
C ARG A 46 3.49 -5.50 8.51
N ARG A 47 3.97 -4.44 9.15
CA ARG A 47 4.82 -3.42 8.51
C ARG A 47 6.30 -3.80 8.62
N THR A 48 7.02 -3.69 7.51
CA THR A 48 8.48 -3.78 7.44
C THR A 48 9.06 -2.56 6.71
N THR A 49 10.27 -2.15 7.10
CA THR A 49 10.97 -1.04 6.45
C THR A 49 12.44 -1.37 6.35
N TYR A 50 13.00 -1.15 5.17
CA TYR A 50 14.41 -1.36 4.88
C TYR A 50 14.83 -0.43 3.75
N SER A 51 16.12 -0.41 3.44
CA SER A 51 16.67 0.36 2.34
C SER A 51 17.60 -0.48 1.49
N ASN A 52 17.57 -0.23 0.19
CA ASN A 52 18.53 -0.78 -0.76
C ASN A 52 19.58 0.29 -1.12
N ALA A 53 20.58 -0.09 -1.90
CA ALA A 53 21.59 0.82 -2.45
C ALA A 53 22.25 1.70 -1.36
N ALA A 54 22.81 1.06 -0.33
CA ALA A 54 23.49 1.73 0.79
C ALA A 54 22.64 2.79 1.52
N GLY A 55 21.30 2.64 1.49
CA GLY A 55 20.38 3.54 2.19
C GLY A 55 19.61 4.51 1.30
N ALA A 56 19.93 4.59 0.00
CA ALA A 56 19.31 5.56 -0.89
C ALA A 56 17.87 5.22 -1.28
N ASP A 57 17.56 3.93 -1.43
CA ASP A 57 16.27 3.46 -1.93
C ASP A 57 15.41 2.95 -0.79
N LEU A 58 14.50 3.79 -0.28
CA LEU A 58 13.59 3.43 0.80
C LEU A 58 12.54 2.42 0.32
N VAL A 59 12.33 1.38 1.12
CA VAL A 59 11.25 0.41 0.92
C VAL A 59 10.42 0.28 2.18
N VAL A 60 9.11 0.49 2.04
CA VAL A 60 8.11 0.18 3.08
C VAL A 60 7.20 -0.91 2.54
N ALA A 61 7.07 -2.02 3.26
CA ALA A 61 6.19 -3.11 2.87
C ALA A 61 5.19 -3.43 3.98
N PHE A 62 3.96 -3.71 3.57
CA PHE A 62 2.91 -4.29 4.39
C PHE A 62 2.76 -5.74 3.96
N GLU A 63 2.79 -6.69 4.90
CA GLU A 63 2.90 -8.11 4.60
C GLU A 63 1.78 -8.90 5.30
N ARG A 64 1.16 -9.83 4.56
CA ARG A 64 0.20 -10.79 5.11
C ARG A 64 0.30 -12.11 4.34
N GLY A 65 0.78 -13.16 5.00
CA GLY A 65 1.00 -14.45 4.36
C GLY A 65 1.98 -14.30 3.19
N ALA A 66 1.57 -14.72 1.99
CA ALA A 66 2.36 -14.60 0.77
C ALA A 66 2.20 -13.26 0.04
N ASP A 67 1.31 -12.37 0.50
CA ASP A 67 1.04 -11.10 -0.14
C ASP A 67 1.80 -9.94 0.53
N ARG A 68 2.30 -9.02 -0.30
CA ARG A 68 2.99 -7.82 0.14
C ARG A 68 2.50 -6.61 -0.66
N LEU A 69 2.15 -5.53 0.02
CA LEU A 69 1.94 -4.21 -0.60
C LEU A 69 3.18 -3.37 -0.31
N VAL A 70 3.82 -2.85 -1.33
CA VAL A 70 5.14 -2.23 -1.21
C VAL A 70 5.13 -0.83 -1.80
N VAL A 71 5.70 0.10 -1.05
CA VAL A 71 6.07 1.45 -1.50
C VAL A 71 7.60 1.48 -1.62
N ARG A 72 8.10 1.66 -2.84
CA ARG A 72 9.52 1.89 -3.10
C ARG A 72 9.74 3.32 -3.53
N VAL A 73 10.74 3.98 -2.95
CA VAL A 73 11.15 5.34 -3.30
C VAL A 73 12.54 5.28 -3.92
N PHE A 74 12.65 5.80 -5.14
CA PHE A 74 13.87 5.82 -5.94
C PHE A 74 14.22 7.25 -6.37
N GLY A 75 15.34 7.43 -7.07
CA GLY A 75 15.77 8.70 -7.65
C GLY A 75 16.55 9.61 -6.69
N ALA A 76 16.78 9.19 -5.45
CA ALA A 76 17.69 9.88 -4.53
C ALA A 76 19.16 9.77 -5.00
N LYS A 77 20.05 10.61 -4.46
CA LYS A 77 21.49 10.48 -4.72
C LYS A 77 21.98 9.12 -4.24
N GLY A 78 22.61 8.35 -5.12
CA GLY A 78 23.05 6.98 -4.84
C GLY A 78 21.97 5.90 -5.08
N SER A 79 20.77 6.30 -5.52
CA SER A 79 19.70 5.38 -5.90
C SER A 79 20.13 4.44 -7.01
N PHE A 80 19.67 3.19 -6.96
CA PHE A 80 19.92 2.20 -8.00
C PHE A 80 19.25 2.59 -9.32
N TYR A 81 18.04 3.17 -9.25
CA TYR A 81 17.30 3.65 -10.42
C TYR A 81 17.14 5.17 -10.36
N LYS A 82 17.66 5.85 -11.37
CA LYS A 82 17.66 7.33 -11.40
C LYS A 82 16.34 7.91 -11.91
N THR A 83 15.62 7.15 -12.75
CA THR A 83 14.38 7.61 -13.40
C THR A 83 13.35 6.48 -13.50
N PRO A 84 12.06 6.79 -13.69
CA PRO A 84 11.05 5.78 -13.98
C PRO A 84 11.36 4.91 -15.21
N ALA A 85 11.96 5.48 -16.25
CA ALA A 85 12.33 4.76 -17.46
C ALA A 85 13.45 3.74 -17.19
N ASP A 86 14.47 4.16 -16.43
CA ASP A 86 15.56 3.30 -15.95
C ASP A 86 15.02 2.14 -15.10
N PHE A 87 14.09 2.43 -14.18
CA PHE A 87 13.39 1.39 -13.41
C PHE A 87 12.65 0.38 -14.31
N LEU A 88 11.89 0.86 -15.30
CA LEU A 88 11.09 0.00 -16.19
C LEU A 88 11.96 -0.90 -17.09
N ALA A 89 13.14 -0.45 -17.48
CA ALA A 89 14.12 -1.25 -18.20
C ALA A 89 14.92 -2.20 -17.27
N GLY A 90 14.90 -1.95 -15.96
CA GLY A 90 15.72 -2.63 -14.98
C GLY A 90 15.24 -4.03 -14.54
N PRO A 91 16.09 -4.81 -13.86
CA PRO A 91 15.75 -6.12 -13.33
C PRO A 91 14.63 -6.09 -12.27
N ALA A 92 14.39 -4.92 -11.64
CA ALA A 92 13.29 -4.74 -10.69
C ALA A 92 11.92 -4.49 -11.35
N ALA A 93 11.85 -4.33 -12.67
CA ALA A 93 10.60 -4.26 -13.43
C ALA A 93 10.46 -5.38 -14.47
N THR A 94 11.53 -6.12 -14.79
CA THR A 94 11.49 -7.18 -15.81
C THR A 94 11.35 -8.59 -15.21
N THR A 95 10.95 -9.56 -16.04
CA THR A 95 10.96 -11.00 -15.74
C THR A 95 12.09 -11.65 -16.53
N MET A 96 13.25 -11.89 -15.90
CA MET A 96 14.42 -12.47 -16.60
C MET A 96 14.76 -11.70 -17.90
N GLY A 97 14.79 -10.36 -17.81
CA GLY A 97 15.06 -9.48 -18.95
C GLY A 97 13.85 -9.17 -19.85
N ARG A 98 12.70 -9.83 -19.66
CA ARG A 98 11.47 -9.50 -20.40
C ARG A 98 10.70 -8.36 -19.74
N GLU A 99 10.28 -7.37 -20.51
CA GLU A 99 9.51 -6.22 -20.01
C GLU A 99 8.22 -6.62 -19.30
N ALA A 100 7.81 -5.80 -18.33
CA ALA A 100 6.52 -5.96 -17.68
C ALA A 100 5.38 -5.69 -18.68
N GLN A 101 4.33 -6.48 -18.58
CA GLN A 101 3.15 -6.34 -19.42
C GLN A 101 2.27 -5.21 -18.88
N LYS A 102 1.96 -4.22 -19.70
CA LYS A 102 0.94 -3.21 -19.38
C LYS A 102 -0.45 -3.85 -19.46
N ARG A 103 -1.19 -3.85 -18.35
CA ARG A 103 -2.50 -4.52 -18.18
C ARG A 103 -3.68 -3.57 -18.06
N GLY A 104 -3.46 -2.28 -18.27
CA GLY A 104 -4.50 -1.25 -18.23
C GLY A 104 -4.07 -0.06 -17.39
N ALA A 105 -5.03 0.54 -16.70
CA ALA A 105 -4.79 1.63 -15.76
C ALA A 105 -5.46 1.36 -14.41
N ALA A 106 -4.88 1.89 -13.34
CA ALA A 106 -5.43 1.84 -11.98
C ALA A 106 -5.51 3.25 -11.39
N PRO A 107 -6.55 3.57 -10.59
CA PRO A 107 -6.67 4.87 -9.94
C PRO A 107 -5.69 4.96 -8.76
N VAL A 108 -4.76 5.91 -8.82
CA VAL A 108 -3.77 6.18 -7.77
C VAL A 108 -3.74 7.67 -7.50
N ALA A 109 -3.99 8.09 -6.26
CA ALA A 109 -4.04 9.50 -5.87
C ALA A 109 -4.90 10.37 -6.81
N GLY A 110 -6.08 9.86 -7.17
CA GLY A 110 -7.04 10.55 -8.05
C GLY A 110 -6.66 10.58 -9.53
N ARG A 111 -5.61 9.86 -9.95
CA ARG A 111 -5.15 9.84 -11.35
C ARG A 111 -5.07 8.41 -11.89
N PRO A 112 -5.43 8.18 -13.17
CA PRO A 112 -5.20 6.88 -13.79
C PRO A 112 -3.69 6.71 -14.07
N LEU A 113 -3.07 5.67 -13.50
CA LEU A 113 -1.70 5.28 -13.79
C LEU A 113 -1.65 3.94 -14.51
N ALA A 114 -0.65 3.76 -15.38
CA ALA A 114 -0.43 2.49 -16.04
C ALA A 114 -0.18 1.38 -15.00
N LEU A 115 -0.96 0.30 -15.11
CA LEU A 115 -0.81 -0.91 -14.30
C LEU A 115 0.05 -1.91 -15.07
N TYR A 116 1.19 -2.27 -14.52
CA TYR A 116 2.10 -3.26 -15.08
C TYR A 116 1.99 -4.58 -14.33
N ARG A 117 2.26 -5.69 -15.02
CA ARG A 117 2.40 -7.02 -14.41
C ARG A 117 3.68 -7.70 -14.86
N ARG A 118 4.35 -8.36 -13.92
CA ARG A 118 5.51 -9.20 -14.18
C ARG A 118 5.49 -10.44 -13.29
N ARG A 119 6.38 -11.39 -13.57
CA ARG A 119 6.71 -12.48 -12.66
C ARG A 119 8.14 -12.30 -12.16
N PHE A 120 8.45 -12.86 -11.01
CA PHE A 120 9.81 -12.85 -10.48
C PHE A 120 10.14 -14.21 -9.87
N PRO A 121 11.39 -14.68 -9.98
CA PRO A 121 11.81 -15.91 -9.33
C PRO A 121 11.71 -15.74 -7.81
N LEU A 122 11.09 -16.71 -7.15
CA LEU A 122 11.16 -16.84 -5.70
C LEU A 122 12.51 -17.49 -5.37
N ALA A 123 13.18 -16.98 -4.34
CA ALA A 123 14.40 -17.62 -3.84
C ALA A 123 14.08 -19.08 -3.49
N GLN A 124 14.81 -20.02 -4.08
CA GLN A 124 14.75 -21.43 -3.75
C GLN A 124 16.13 -21.88 -3.29
N GLY A 125 16.17 -22.43 -2.09
CA GLY A 125 17.36 -23.07 -1.53
C GLY A 125 18.49 -22.11 -1.19
N GLY A 126 19.42 -22.61 -0.36
CA GLY A 126 20.70 -21.95 -0.15
C GLY A 126 21.59 -22.05 -1.40
N PRO A 127 22.70 -21.29 -1.47
CA PRO A 127 23.63 -21.33 -2.61
C PRO A 127 24.24 -22.71 -2.90
N HIS A 128 24.06 -23.69 -2.01
CA HIS A 128 24.55 -25.06 -2.12
C HIS A 128 23.47 -26.08 -2.56
N GLU A 129 22.22 -25.65 -2.74
CA GLU A 129 21.13 -26.53 -3.14
C GLU A 129 20.91 -26.43 -4.65
N SER A 130 21.51 -27.35 -5.40
CA SER A 130 21.22 -27.51 -6.83
C SER A 130 19.84 -28.16 -6.99
N SER A 131 18.80 -27.35 -7.12
CA SER A 131 17.47 -27.82 -7.52
C SER A 131 17.35 -27.82 -9.04
N SER A 132 17.07 -28.99 -9.63
CA SER A 132 16.71 -29.15 -11.05
C SER A 132 15.27 -28.75 -11.36
N ALA A 133 14.49 -28.35 -10.35
CA ALA A 133 13.11 -27.92 -10.52
C ALA A 133 13.04 -26.54 -11.18
N ARG A 134 12.01 -26.33 -12.02
CA ARG A 134 11.74 -25.00 -12.58
C ARG A 134 11.62 -23.97 -11.44
N PRO A 135 12.16 -22.75 -11.61
CA PRO A 135 12.04 -21.72 -10.59
C PRO A 135 10.58 -21.49 -10.24
N ARG A 136 10.24 -21.56 -8.95
CA ARG A 136 8.91 -21.10 -8.51
C ARG A 136 8.87 -19.60 -8.73
N MET A 137 7.79 -19.14 -9.36
CA MET A 137 7.65 -17.75 -9.76
C MET A 137 6.53 -17.10 -8.94
N GLY A 138 6.85 -15.97 -8.33
CA GLY A 138 5.87 -15.03 -7.80
C GLY A 138 5.24 -14.21 -8.92
N ALA A 139 4.30 -13.35 -8.53
CA ALA A 139 3.66 -12.39 -9.40
C ALA A 139 3.72 -10.99 -8.77
N GLU A 140 3.92 -9.98 -9.59
CA GLU A 140 3.90 -8.59 -9.15
C GLU A 140 3.05 -7.75 -10.08
N SER A 141 2.13 -6.98 -9.51
CA SER A 141 1.42 -5.89 -10.17
C SER A 141 1.94 -4.57 -9.61
N PHE A 142 2.25 -3.60 -10.47
CA PHE A 142 2.82 -2.34 -9.99
C PHE A 142 2.41 -1.13 -10.84
N CYS A 143 2.44 0.03 -10.19
CA CYS A 143 2.24 1.35 -10.79
C CYS A 143 3.47 2.20 -10.51
N VAL A 144 3.86 3.04 -11.48
CA VAL A 144 4.97 3.98 -11.33
C VAL A 144 4.42 5.40 -11.35
N LEU A 145 4.67 6.15 -10.28
CA LEU A 145 4.32 7.56 -10.18
C LEU A 145 5.34 8.41 -10.93
N ALA A 146 4.87 9.52 -11.51
CA ALA A 146 5.75 10.49 -12.12
C ALA A 146 6.75 11.04 -11.08
N PRO A 147 7.95 11.45 -11.51
CA PRO A 147 8.93 12.03 -10.60
C PRO A 147 8.40 13.30 -9.92
N PHE A 148 8.80 13.48 -8.67
CA PHE A 148 8.59 14.70 -7.92
C PHE A 148 9.65 15.74 -8.29
N LYS A 149 9.47 16.98 -7.82
CA LYS A 149 10.39 18.10 -8.13
C LYS A 149 11.83 17.86 -7.67
N ASP A 150 12.04 17.03 -6.66
CA ASP A 150 13.36 16.68 -6.14
C ASP A 150 13.99 15.47 -6.87
N GLY A 151 13.39 15.02 -7.98
CA GLY A 151 13.88 13.91 -8.81
C GLY A 151 13.50 12.52 -8.29
N ARG A 152 12.98 12.42 -7.06
CA ARG A 152 12.53 11.12 -6.53
C ARG A 152 11.27 10.66 -7.25
N PHE A 153 11.05 9.36 -7.30
CA PHE A 153 9.80 8.77 -7.81
C PHE A 153 9.40 7.55 -6.98
N ILE A 154 8.13 7.15 -7.12
CA ILE A 154 7.55 6.08 -6.31
C ILE A 154 7.08 4.95 -7.20
N VAL A 155 7.36 3.72 -6.77
CA VAL A 155 6.75 2.51 -7.31
C VAL A 155 5.87 1.90 -6.22
N LEU A 156 4.58 1.79 -6.52
CA LEU A 156 3.62 1.06 -5.69
C LEU A 156 3.45 -0.33 -6.29
N SER A 157 3.48 -1.38 -5.48
CA SER A 157 3.32 -2.73 -6.00
C SER A 157 2.62 -3.67 -5.03
N HIS A 158 1.81 -4.58 -5.59
CA HIS A 158 1.38 -5.80 -4.93
C HIS A 158 2.23 -6.97 -5.43
N GLN A 159 2.90 -7.65 -4.49
CA GLN A 159 3.70 -8.83 -4.74
C GLN A 159 3.02 -10.03 -4.08
N ARG A 160 2.91 -11.13 -4.84
CA ARG A 160 2.51 -12.43 -4.31
C ARG A 160 3.67 -13.39 -4.44
N GLU A 161 4.23 -13.79 -3.31
CA GLU A 161 5.34 -14.72 -3.17
C GLU A 161 4.86 -16.18 -3.09
N SER A 162 3.85 -16.51 -3.89
CA SER A 162 3.32 -17.87 -4.00
C SER A 162 2.89 -18.15 -5.44
N PRO A 163 3.22 -19.32 -5.99
CA PRO A 163 2.70 -19.76 -7.27
C PRO A 163 1.24 -20.24 -7.18
N VAL A 164 0.70 -20.41 -5.96
CA VAL A 164 -0.65 -20.90 -5.72
C VAL A 164 -1.65 -19.73 -5.83
N ALA A 165 -2.72 -19.96 -6.58
CA ALA A 165 -3.80 -19.00 -6.74
C ALA A 165 -4.39 -18.59 -5.38
N ASP A 166 -4.81 -17.34 -5.26
CA ASP A 166 -5.60 -16.86 -4.12
C ASP A 166 -7.08 -16.97 -4.48
N PRO A 167 -7.80 -18.02 -4.04
CA PRO A 167 -9.23 -18.14 -4.38
C PRO A 167 -10.05 -16.99 -3.79
N GLU A 168 -9.65 -16.46 -2.63
CA GLU A 168 -10.36 -15.38 -1.94
C GLU A 168 -9.93 -13.99 -2.45
N ARG A 169 -8.83 -13.93 -3.21
CA ARG A 169 -8.27 -12.69 -3.80
C ARG A 169 -8.05 -11.58 -2.78
N LEU A 170 -7.82 -11.94 -1.51
CA LEU A 170 -7.72 -10.96 -0.43
C LEU A 170 -6.53 -10.02 -0.64
N GLY A 171 -5.44 -10.48 -1.28
CA GLY A 171 -4.30 -9.64 -1.64
C GLY A 171 -4.65 -8.59 -2.70
N GLU A 172 -5.41 -9.00 -3.72
CA GLU A 172 -5.83 -8.11 -4.81
C GLU A 172 -6.85 -7.07 -4.34
N ILE A 173 -7.80 -7.47 -3.48
CA ILE A 173 -8.76 -6.54 -2.86
C ILE A 173 -8.03 -5.48 -2.03
N ALA A 174 -7.05 -5.91 -1.23
CA ALA A 174 -6.23 -4.99 -0.44
C ALA A 174 -5.38 -4.07 -1.33
N TRP A 175 -4.83 -4.58 -2.43
CA TRP A 175 -4.08 -3.80 -3.41
C TRP A 175 -4.93 -2.68 -4.03
N GLU A 176 -6.15 -2.99 -4.45
CA GLU A 176 -7.04 -1.98 -5.01
C GLU A 176 -7.43 -0.91 -4.00
N ALA A 177 -7.72 -1.31 -2.75
CA ALA A 177 -8.01 -0.37 -1.67
C ALA A 177 -6.80 0.52 -1.37
N PHE A 178 -5.61 -0.06 -1.32
CA PHE A 178 -4.35 0.64 -1.10
C PHE A 178 -4.07 1.70 -2.17
N LEU A 179 -4.28 1.36 -3.46
CA LEU A 179 -4.15 2.33 -4.55
C LEU A 179 -5.17 3.47 -4.45
N ARG A 180 -6.43 3.16 -4.14
CA ARG A 180 -7.49 4.16 -3.98
C ARG A 180 -7.30 5.05 -2.76
N GLY A 181 -6.71 4.52 -1.69
CA GLY A 181 -6.38 5.24 -0.46
C GLY A 181 -5.14 6.13 -0.57
N ALA A 182 -4.23 5.84 -1.51
CA ALA A 182 -3.00 6.59 -1.68
C ALA A 182 -3.25 8.09 -1.99
N ARG A 183 -2.50 8.98 -1.32
CA ARG A 183 -2.54 10.43 -1.53
C ARG A 183 -1.13 10.97 -1.71
N LEU A 184 -0.90 11.77 -2.76
CA LEU A 184 0.37 12.46 -2.94
C LEU A 184 0.45 13.67 -2.01
N LEU A 185 1.61 13.85 -1.39
CA LEU A 185 1.87 15.01 -0.56
C LEU A 185 2.55 16.11 -1.38
N PRO A 186 2.20 17.38 -1.16
CA PRO A 186 2.91 18.49 -1.77
C PRO A 186 4.35 18.52 -1.24
N VAL A 187 5.32 18.43 -2.13
CA VAL A 187 6.73 18.63 -1.77
C VAL A 187 6.89 20.09 -1.36
N LYS A 188 7.12 20.34 -0.05
CA LYS A 188 7.48 21.67 0.43
C LYS A 188 8.85 22.03 -0.15
N THR A 189 8.86 22.87 -1.18
CA THR A 189 10.07 23.51 -1.66
C THR A 189 10.57 24.40 -0.52
N ASN A 190 11.69 24.05 0.11
CA ASN A 190 12.41 25.00 0.97
C ASN A 190 12.95 26.10 0.04
N ILE A 191 12.14 27.13 -0.20
CA ILE A 191 12.62 28.37 -0.79
C ILE A 191 13.47 29.00 0.31
N GLY A 192 14.79 28.84 0.21
CA GLY A 192 15.72 29.41 1.16
C GLY A 192 15.45 30.90 1.31
N ARG A 193 15.03 31.31 2.51
CA ARG A 193 15.33 32.66 2.98
C ARG A 193 16.85 32.73 3.07
N LYS A 194 17.48 33.38 2.11
CA LYS A 194 18.80 33.98 2.35
C LYS A 194 18.60 35.10 3.39
N PRO A 195 19.49 35.23 4.38
CA PRO A 195 19.53 36.40 5.25
C PRO A 195 19.81 37.67 4.44
#